data_AF-A0A3D3T2K9-F1
#
_entry.id   AF-A0A3D3T2K9-F1
#
_cell.length_a   1.000
_cell.length_b   1.000
_cell.length_c   1.000
_cell.angle_alpha   90.00
_cell.angle_beta   90.00
_cell.angle_gamma   90.00
#
_symmetry.space_group_name_H-M   'P 1'
#
loop_
_entity.id
_entity.type
_entity.pdbx_description
1 polymer ?
#
loop_
_entity_poly.entity_id
_entity_poly.type
_entity_poly.pdbx_seq_one_letter_code
_entity_poly.pdbx_strand_id
1 'polypeptide(L)' 'MSIQAIRTEENLITEEPYYEPVGDEVEVFAAAYRNQLPVLLKGPTGCGKTRFIEYMSWYLKRPMITV' A
#
# COMPACT_ATOMS: atom_id res chain seq x y z
N MET A 1 -4.89 -30.50 6.28
CA MET A 1 -5.14 -29.05 6.15
C MET A 1 -4.73 -28.65 4.75
N SER A 2 -5.68 -28.22 3.92
CA SER A 2 -5.36 -27.68 2.60
C SER A 2 -4.80 -26.27 2.80
N ILE A 3 -3.55 -26.04 2.40
CA ILE A 3 -3.01 -24.69 2.29
C ILE A 3 -3.63 -24.11 1.01
N GLN A 4 -4.70 -23.33 1.15
CA GLN A 4 -5.12 -22.48 0.05
C GLN A 4 -4.09 -21.35 -0.06
N ALA A 5 -3.32 -21.37 -1.14
CA ALA A 5 -2.47 -20.25 -1.49
C ALA A 5 -3.35 -19.00 -1.65
N ILE A 6 -2.95 -17.87 -1.03
CA ILE A 6 -3.66 -16.61 -1.20
C ILE A 6 -3.55 -16.20 -2.67
N ARG A 7 -4.71 -16.09 -3.34
CA ARG A 7 -4.79 -15.55 -4.70
C ARG A 7 -4.60 -14.04 -4.63
N THR A 8 -3.35 -13.60 -4.79
CA THR A 8 -2.98 -12.19 -4.67
C THR A 8 -3.62 -11.32 -5.75
N GLU A 9 -3.91 -11.89 -6.92
CA GLU A 9 -4.54 -11.23 -8.07
C GLU A 9 -5.90 -10.61 -7.74
N GLU A 10 -6.65 -11.20 -6.80
CA GLU A 10 -7.98 -10.73 -6.38
C GLU A 10 -7.90 -9.47 -5.49
N ASN A 11 -6.71 -9.10 -5.03
CA ASN A 11 -6.48 -7.97 -4.12
C ASN A 11 -5.81 -6.77 -4.81
N LEU A 12 -5.90 -6.71 -6.15
CA LEU A 12 -5.42 -5.56 -6.92
C LEU A 12 -6.41 -4.40 -6.84
N ILE A 13 -5.89 -3.21 -6.54
CA ILE A 13 -6.64 -1.95 -6.63
C ILE A 13 -6.45 -1.42 -8.05
N THR A 14 -7.51 -1.45 -8.84
CA THR A 14 -7.49 -1.07 -10.27
C THR A 14 -7.80 0.40 -10.49
N GLU A 15 -8.76 0.94 -9.73
CA GLU A 15 -9.15 2.35 -9.76
C GLU A 15 -8.24 3.17 -8.85
N GLU A 16 -7.91 4.39 -9.27
CA GLU A 16 -7.10 5.31 -8.48
C GLU A 16 -7.85 5.75 -7.23
N PRO A 17 -7.41 5.37 -6.01
CA PRO A 17 -8.06 5.83 -4.80
C PRO A 17 -7.64 7.27 -4.51
N TYR A 18 -8.57 8.13 -4.12
CA TYR A 18 -8.25 9.50 -3.73
C TYR A 18 -7.30 9.52 -2.51
N TYR A 19 -6.13 10.11 -2.70
CA TYR A 19 -5.16 10.39 -1.66
C TYR A 19 -4.48 11.74 -1.96
N GLU A 20 -4.39 12.60 -0.96
CA GLU A 20 -3.73 13.91 -1.08
C GLU A 20 -2.35 13.82 -0.39
N PRO A 21 -1.24 13.88 -1.13
CA PRO A 21 0.09 13.92 -0.55
C PRO A 21 0.30 15.21 0.27
N VAL A 22 0.90 15.08 1.45
CA VAL A 22 1.25 16.19 2.34
C VAL A 22 2.75 16.48 2.37
N GLY A 23 3.56 15.63 1.73
CA GLY A 23 5.00 15.77 1.57
C GLY A 23 5.54 14.73 0.58
N ASP A 24 6.76 14.25 0.83
CA ASP A 24 7.48 13.36 -0.09
C ASP A 24 7.16 11.87 0.12
N GLU A 25 6.10 11.53 0.88
CA GLU A 25 5.84 10.15 1.30
C GLU A 25 5.63 9.17 0.15
N VAL A 26 5.05 9.61 -0.97
CA VAL A 26 4.87 8.77 -2.17
C VAL A 26 6.22 8.34 -2.74
N GLU A 27 7.13 9.30 -2.91
CA GLU A 27 8.47 9.06 -3.48
C GLU A 27 9.35 8.25 -2.52
N VAL A 28 9.33 8.58 -1.22
CA VAL A 28 10.08 7.86 -0.19
C VAL A 28 9.59 6.41 -0.08
N PHE A 29 8.28 6.18 -0.10
CA PHE A 29 7.72 4.83 -0.05
C PHE A 29 8.05 4.05 -1.32
N ALA A 30 7.94 4.67 -2.51
CA ALA A 30 8.33 4.03 -3.76
C ALA A 30 9.83 3.64 -3.76
N ALA A 31 10.70 4.51 -3.23
CA ALA A 31 12.11 4.20 -3.06
C ALA A 31 12.35 3.05 -2.07
N ALA A 32 11.67 3.04 -0.92
CA ALA A 32 11.74 1.94 0.05
C ALA A 32 11.29 0.61 -0.58
N TYR A 33 10.20 0.64 -1.35
CA TYR A 33 9.71 -0.51 -2.09
C TYR A 33 10.73 -1.03 -3.10
N ARG A 34 11.34 -0.15 -3.92
CA ARG A 34 12.40 -0.55 -4.88
C ARG A 34 13.59 -1.22 -4.19
N ASN A 35 13.91 -0.81 -2.96
CA ASN A 35 14.99 -1.37 -2.17
C ASN A 35 14.56 -2.52 -1.24
N GLN A 36 13.30 -2.98 -1.33
CA GLN A 36 12.74 -4.06 -0.51
C GLN A 36 12.87 -3.81 1.00
N LEU A 37 12.74 -2.55 1.42
CA LEU A 37 12.83 -2.15 2.82
C LEU A 37 11.45 -2.24 3.49
N PRO A 38 11.33 -2.85 4.68
CA PRO A 38 10.11 -2.77 5.48
C PRO A 38 9.82 -1.33 5.91
N VAL A 39 8.55 -0.91 5.84
CA VAL A 39 8.11 0.44 6.19
C VAL A 39 7.13 0.41 7.36
N LEU A 40 7.36 1.24 8.37
CA LEU A 40 6.43 1.49 9.47
C LEU A 40 5.74 2.85 9.26
N LEU A 41 4.41 2.83 9.10
CA LEU A 41 3.62 4.06 9.02
C LEU A 41 3.21 4.54 10.42
N LYS A 42 3.62 5.76 10.79
CA LYS A 42 3.27 6.40 12.07
C LYS A 42 2.31 7.57 11.86
N GLY A 43 1.36 7.73 12.77
CA GLY A 43 0.45 8.86 12.81
C GLY A 43 -0.80 8.57 13.64
N PRO A 44 -1.56 9.59 14.05
CA PRO A 44 -2.78 9.40 14.84
C PRO A 44 -3.86 8.64 14.06
N THR A 45 -4.91 8.18 14.74
CA THR A 45 -6.07 7.56 14.07
C THR A 45 -6.74 8.56 13.13
N GLY A 46 -7.19 8.09 11.95
CA GLY A 46 -7.90 8.93 10.98
C GLY A 46 -7.02 9.79 10.07
N CYS A 47 -5.68 9.76 10.20
CA CYS A 47 -4.79 10.59 9.37
C CYS A 47 -4.48 10.03 7.97
N GLY A 48 -5.26 9.07 7.46
CA GLY A 48 -5.12 8.57 6.09
C GLY A 48 -4.06 7.47 5.84
N LYS A 49 -3.44 6.86 6.87
CA LYS A 49 -2.44 5.78 6.68
C LYS A 49 -2.92 4.62 5.80
N THR A 50 -4.14 4.13 6.04
CA THR A 50 -4.72 3.04 5.23
C THR A 50 -4.95 3.49 3.80
N ARG A 51 -5.50 4.69 3.60
CA ARG A 51 -5.71 5.28 2.27
C ARG A 51 -4.40 5.48 1.52
N PHE A 52 -3.34 5.88 2.22
CA PHE A 52 -2.00 5.98 1.64
C PHE A 52 -1.50 4.61 1.12
N ILE A 53 -1.68 3.54 1.89
CA ILE A 53 -1.31 2.19 1.43
C ILE A 53 -2.14 1.75 0.22
N GLU A 54 -3.46 2.01 0.23
CA GLU A 54 -4.31 1.75 -0.94
C GLU A 54 -3.78 2.47 -2.19
N TYR A 55 -3.45 3.77 -2.05
CA TYR A 55 -2.87 4.58 -3.12
C TYR A 55 -1.53 4.03 -3.60
N MET A 56 -0.61 3.68 -2.69
CA MET A 56 0.68 3.10 -3.06
C MET A 56 0.55 1.72 -3.71
N SER A 57 -0.41 0.90 -3.28
CA SER A 57 -0.70 -0.39 -3.92
C SER A 57 -1.21 -0.21 -5.35
N TRP A 58 -2.12 0.74 -5.58
CA TRP A 58 -2.55 1.11 -6.93
C TRP A 58 -1.40 1.70 -7.77
N TYR A 59 -0.59 2.59 -7.20
CA TYR A 59 0.52 3.28 -7.86
C TYR A 59 1.61 2.30 -8.29
N LEU A 60 1.99 1.37 -7.41
CA LEU A 60 3.02 0.36 -7.66
C LEU A 60 2.50 -0.88 -8.42
N LYS A 61 1.19 -0.91 -8.72
CA LYS A 61 0.49 -2.06 -9.34
C LYS A 61 0.74 -3.35 -8.56
N ARG A 62 0.57 -3.28 -7.24
CA ARG A 62 0.74 -4.41 -6.31
C ARG A 62 -0.53 -4.70 -5.54
N PRO A 63 -0.81 -5.98 -5.28
CA PRO A 63 -1.96 -6.35 -4.48
C PRO A 63 -1.79 -5.87 -3.04
N MET A 64 -2.88 -5.37 -2.44
CA MET A 64 -2.92 -4.95 -1.04
C MET A 64 -3.50 -6.08 -0.20
N ILE A 65 -2.70 -6.65 0.69
CA ILE A 65 -3.16 -7.70 1.61
C ILE A 65 -3.18 -7.12 3.02
N THR A 66 -4.33 -7.21 3.68
CA THR A 66 -4.54 -6.74 5.06
C THR A 66 -4.98 -7.91 5.93
N VAL A 67 -4.48 -7.99 7.17
CA VAL A 67 -4.74 -9.09 8.14
C VAL A 67 -5.39 -8.57 9.41
#